data_AF-A0A857V6W6-F1
#
_entry.id   AF-A0A857V6W6-F1
#
_cell.length_a   1.000
_cell.length_b   1.000
_cell.length_c   1.000
_cell.angle_alpha   90.00
_cell.angle_beta   90.00
_cell.angle_gamma   90.00
#
_symmetry.space_group_name_H-M   'P 1'
#
loop_
_entity.id
_entity.type
_entity.pdbx_description
1 polymer ?
#
loop_
_entity_poly.entity_id
_entity_poly.type
_entity_poly.pdbx_seq_one_letter_code
_entity_poly.pdbx_strand_id
1 'polypeptide(L)'
;MTGVIGSGASNPLDQLAMGELRAVNTFFSEELLKRLPPSVDRQKFICSRPWLSFDAIDAVQSHEHKPRNRILQFLTLPSIPGRMLLIQQYNAARQAGSGDIEAASEELSELSGIYLDVDSRNGLKEVDELCRRLISAGKYDEAIDLATMADESLVPDDKSKNKLFLPDVMRKIAKQKGDKRLAQEAIALYEAKPPNSLRNGKLAAARKLLNNL
;
A
#
# COMPACT_ATOMS: atom_id res chain seq x y z
N MET A 1 -24.78 -27.21 -24.35
CA MET A 1 -25.27 -26.76 -23.03
C MET A 1 -24.25 -27.17 -21.97
N THR A 2 -23.42 -26.24 -21.52
CA THR A 2 -22.45 -26.47 -20.43
C THR A 2 -22.87 -25.63 -19.25
N GLY A 3 -23.34 -26.34 -18.21
CA GLY A 3 -23.91 -25.77 -17.00
C GLY A 3 -22.92 -24.95 -16.19
N VAL A 4 -23.44 -23.83 -15.72
CA VAL A 4 -22.90 -22.94 -14.69
C VAL A 4 -22.78 -23.73 -13.38
N ILE A 5 -21.61 -23.69 -12.75
CA ILE A 5 -21.49 -23.95 -11.31
C ILE A 5 -20.57 -22.88 -10.72
N GLY A 6 -21.11 -22.07 -9.81
CA GLY A 6 -20.34 -21.24 -8.89
C GLY A 6 -20.78 -19.79 -8.80
N SER A 7 -21.66 -19.50 -7.83
CA SER A 7 -22.14 -18.17 -7.38
C SER A 7 -22.82 -17.31 -8.46
N GLY A 8 -23.93 -16.64 -8.15
CA GLY A 8 -24.65 -15.76 -9.08
C GLY A 8 -23.88 -14.49 -9.51
N ALA A 9 -22.56 -14.52 -9.59
CA ALA A 9 -21.73 -13.45 -10.11
C ALA A 9 -21.55 -13.61 -11.63
N SER A 10 -21.59 -12.49 -12.35
CA SER A 10 -21.42 -12.41 -13.81
C SER A 10 -20.09 -13.02 -14.26
N ASN A 11 -20.02 -13.47 -15.51
CA ASN A 11 -18.79 -14.02 -16.10
C ASN A 11 -17.61 -13.03 -15.92
N PRO A 12 -16.43 -13.48 -15.45
CA PRO A 12 -15.27 -12.61 -15.24
C PRO A 12 -14.83 -11.82 -16.48
N LEU A 13 -15.02 -12.35 -17.69
CA LEU A 13 -14.73 -11.62 -18.93
C LEU A 13 -15.69 -10.44 -19.16
N ASP A 14 -16.95 -10.61 -18.78
CA ASP A 14 -17.97 -9.56 -18.90
C ASP A 14 -17.76 -8.50 -17.81
N GLN A 15 -17.40 -8.90 -16.59
CA GLN A 15 -17.02 -7.97 -15.51
C GLN A 15 -15.76 -7.16 -15.85
N LEU A 16 -14.80 -7.77 -16.56
CA LEU A 16 -13.59 -7.10 -17.03
C LEU A 16 -13.92 -6.04 -18.09
N ALA A 17 -14.78 -6.36 -19.05
CA ALA A 17 -15.23 -5.43 -20.09
C ALA A 17 -15.99 -4.22 -19.51
N MET A 18 -16.67 -4.42 -18.38
CA MET A 18 -17.46 -3.39 -17.70
C MET A 18 -16.69 -2.66 -16.58
N GLY A 19 -15.42 -3.01 -16.32
CA GLY A 19 -14.61 -2.38 -15.27
C GLY A 19 -15.01 -2.75 -13.83
N GLU A 20 -15.81 -3.81 -13.66
CA GLU A 20 -16.37 -4.24 -12.37
C GLU A 20 -15.55 -5.36 -11.70
N LEU A 21 -14.40 -5.73 -12.28
CA LEU A 21 -13.54 -6.79 -11.78
C LEU A 21 -12.91 -6.40 -10.43
N ARG A 22 -13.51 -6.84 -9.32
CA ARG A 22 -12.99 -6.60 -7.96
C ARG A 22 -11.98 -7.67 -7.54
N ALA A 23 -11.09 -7.33 -6.61
CA ALA A 23 -10.03 -8.18 -6.03
C ALA A 23 -10.51 -9.49 -5.36
N VAL A 24 -11.82 -9.76 -5.34
CA VAL A 24 -12.43 -10.99 -4.80
C VAL A 24 -12.44 -12.13 -5.83
N ASN A 25 -12.03 -11.87 -7.08
CA ASN A 25 -11.90 -12.93 -8.08
C ASN A 25 -10.60 -13.73 -7.85
N THR A 26 -10.69 -14.71 -6.95
CA THR A 26 -9.63 -15.70 -6.70
C THR A 26 -9.24 -16.36 -8.02
N PHE A 27 -8.01 -16.14 -8.48
CA PHE A 27 -7.46 -16.90 -9.60
C PHE A 27 -7.24 -18.33 -9.12
N PHE A 28 -8.16 -19.23 -9.45
CA PHE A 28 -8.06 -20.65 -9.10
C PHE A 28 -7.04 -21.34 -10.01
N SER A 29 -5.76 -21.22 -9.68
CA SER A 29 -4.66 -21.88 -10.38
C SER A 29 -4.92 -23.39 -10.54
N GLU A 30 -5.53 -24.03 -9.54
CA GLU A 30 -5.92 -25.45 -9.62
C GLU A 30 -6.94 -25.74 -10.72
N GLU A 31 -7.90 -24.85 -10.96
CA GLU A 31 -8.95 -25.06 -11.95
C GLU A 31 -8.43 -24.89 -13.38
N LEU A 32 -7.46 -23.98 -13.57
CA LEU A 32 -6.71 -23.86 -14.82
C LEU A 32 -5.89 -25.14 -15.08
N LEU A 33 -5.20 -25.67 -14.07
CA LEU A 33 -4.39 -26.88 -14.20
C LEU A 33 -5.23 -28.13 -14.54
N LYS A 34 -6.47 -28.21 -14.06
CA LYS A 34 -7.42 -29.27 -14.42
C LYS A 34 -7.84 -29.23 -15.89
N ARG A 35 -7.85 -28.04 -16.51
CA ARG A 35 -8.24 -27.85 -17.92
C ARG A 35 -7.07 -28.00 -18.90
N LEU A 36 -5.84 -28.16 -18.42
CA LEU A 36 -4.70 -28.38 -19.29
C LEU A 36 -4.78 -29.74 -20.00
N PRO A 37 -4.47 -29.80 -21.31
CA PRO A 37 -4.37 -31.06 -22.03
C PRO A 37 -3.37 -32.01 -21.36
N PRO A 38 -3.60 -33.34 -21.40
CA PRO A 38 -2.67 -34.33 -20.83
C PRO A 38 -1.26 -34.28 -21.42
N SER A 39 -1.11 -33.73 -22.63
CA SER A 39 0.16 -33.55 -23.33
C SER A 39 1.05 -32.43 -22.76
N VAL A 40 0.50 -31.57 -21.89
CA VAL A 40 1.24 -30.49 -21.26
C VAL A 40 1.81 -30.97 -19.93
N ASP A 41 3.14 -30.96 -19.81
CA ASP A 41 3.82 -31.14 -18.52
C ASP A 41 3.43 -29.99 -17.60
N ARG A 42 2.54 -30.29 -16.65
CA ARG A 42 1.99 -29.32 -15.69
C ARG A 42 3.09 -28.69 -14.84
N GLN A 43 4.12 -29.45 -14.47
CA GLN A 43 5.19 -28.97 -13.62
C GLN A 43 6.08 -28.01 -14.40
N LYS A 44 6.48 -28.36 -15.62
CA LYS A 44 7.19 -27.44 -16.51
C LYS A 44 6.36 -26.20 -16.88
N PHE A 45 5.05 -26.36 -17.02
CA PHE A 45 4.11 -25.27 -17.30
C PHE A 45 4.04 -24.25 -16.15
N ILE A 46 4.03 -24.72 -14.90
CA ILE A 46 4.08 -23.90 -13.68
C ILE A 46 5.47 -23.29 -13.48
N CYS A 47 6.54 -24.08 -13.60
CA CYS A 47 7.92 -23.60 -13.39
C CYS A 47 8.31 -22.50 -14.39
N SER A 48 7.78 -22.54 -15.61
CA SER A 48 7.97 -21.47 -16.61
C SER A 48 7.06 -20.25 -16.39
N ARG A 49 6.09 -20.33 -15.47
CA ARG A 49 5.13 -19.27 -15.15
C ARG A 49 4.97 -19.12 -13.63
N PRO A 50 5.99 -18.59 -12.94
CA PRO A 50 5.99 -18.45 -11.48
C PRO A 50 4.82 -17.61 -10.93
N TRP A 51 4.19 -16.79 -11.78
CA TRP A 51 2.99 -16.01 -11.46
C TRP A 51 1.69 -16.84 -11.40
N LEU A 52 1.70 -18.11 -11.81
CA LEU A 52 0.57 -19.05 -11.67
C LEU A 52 0.61 -19.84 -10.35
N SER A 53 1.73 -19.84 -9.63
CA SER A 53 1.90 -20.61 -8.39
C SER A 53 1.77 -19.68 -7.18
N PHE A 54 0.63 -19.76 -6.49
CA PHE A 54 0.45 -19.08 -5.20
C PHE A 54 0.99 -19.91 -4.02
N ASP A 55 1.17 -21.22 -4.22
CA ASP A 55 1.48 -22.18 -3.14
C ASP A 55 2.96 -22.52 -2.97
N ALA A 56 3.86 -22.06 -3.85
CA ALA A 56 5.29 -22.36 -3.75
C ALA A 56 6.11 -21.23 -3.12
N ILE A 57 5.57 -20.54 -2.10
CA ILE A 57 6.41 -19.85 -1.13
C ILE A 57 6.72 -20.88 -0.05
N ASP A 58 7.68 -21.77 -0.35
CA ASP A 58 8.36 -22.47 0.73
C ASP A 58 8.85 -21.42 1.72
N ALA A 59 8.56 -21.63 3.01
CA ALA A 59 8.93 -20.73 4.11
C ALA A 59 10.44 -20.38 4.10
N VAL A 60 11.26 -21.19 3.44
CA VAL A 60 12.70 -20.97 3.22
C VAL A 60 12.97 -19.76 2.29
N GLN A 61 12.13 -19.50 1.28
CA GLN A 61 12.26 -18.31 0.42
C GLN A 61 11.61 -17.05 1.01
N SER A 62 10.80 -17.18 2.07
CA SER A 62 10.23 -16.02 2.77
C SER A 62 11.30 -15.13 3.44
N HIS A 63 12.48 -15.69 3.70
CA HIS A 63 13.62 -14.99 4.27
C HIS A 63 14.42 -14.17 3.25
N GLU A 64 14.28 -14.46 1.94
CA GLU A 64 14.83 -13.61 0.90
C GLU A 64 13.77 -12.62 0.44
N HIS A 65 13.75 -11.45 1.10
CA HIS A 65 13.11 -10.23 0.61
C HIS A 65 13.64 -9.89 -0.80
N LYS A 66 13.10 -10.53 -1.84
CA LYS A 66 13.37 -10.20 -3.25
C LYS A 66 12.17 -9.42 -3.80
N PRO A 67 12.11 -8.08 -3.57
CA PRO A 67 10.99 -7.24 -3.99
C PRO A 67 10.68 -7.37 -5.50
N ARG A 68 11.71 -7.64 -6.31
CA ARG A 68 11.60 -7.89 -7.77
C ARG A 68 10.57 -8.96 -8.12
N ASN A 69 10.47 -10.05 -7.35
CA ASN A 69 9.56 -11.16 -7.70
C ASN A 69 8.10 -10.84 -7.37
N ARG A 70 7.82 -10.09 -6.29
CA ARG A 70 6.47 -9.58 -5.99
C ARG A 70 6.01 -8.58 -7.05
N ILE A 71 6.88 -7.65 -7.43
CA ILE A 71 6.57 -6.62 -8.43
C ILE A 71 6.26 -7.25 -9.78
N LEU A 72 7.03 -8.26 -10.21
CA LEU A 72 6.76 -8.99 -11.45
C LEU A 72 5.45 -9.79 -11.41
N GLN A 73 5.06 -10.33 -10.26
CA GLN A 73 3.75 -10.99 -10.09
C GLN A 73 2.61 -9.97 -10.20
N PHE A 74 2.78 -8.78 -9.64
CA PHE A 74 1.77 -7.73 -9.69
C PHE A 74 1.59 -7.14 -11.11
N LEU A 75 2.68 -7.02 -11.89
CA LEU A 75 2.62 -6.58 -13.30
C LEU A 75 1.82 -7.51 -14.23
N THR A 76 1.49 -8.72 -13.79
CA THR A 76 0.63 -9.64 -14.54
C THR A 76 -0.86 -9.42 -14.32
N LEU A 77 -1.26 -8.44 -13.48
CA LEU A 77 -2.66 -8.06 -13.29
C LEU A 77 -3.31 -7.68 -14.63
N PRO A 78 -4.52 -8.17 -14.95
CA PRO A 78 -5.15 -7.95 -16.26
C PRO A 78 -5.56 -6.48 -16.50
N SER A 79 -5.81 -5.71 -15.43
CA SER A 79 -6.20 -4.30 -15.50
C SER A 79 -5.01 -3.39 -15.88
N ILE A 80 -5.16 -2.63 -16.97
CA ILE A 80 -4.18 -1.58 -17.37
C ILE A 80 -3.98 -0.57 -16.22
N PRO A 81 -5.04 0.00 -15.61
CA PRO A 81 -4.89 0.85 -14.42
C PRO A 81 -4.11 0.16 -13.29
N GLY A 82 -4.43 -1.09 -12.98
CA GLY A 82 -3.73 -1.84 -11.93
C GLY A 82 -2.23 -1.96 -12.19
N ARG A 83 -1.83 -2.27 -13.44
CA ARG A 83 -0.41 -2.34 -13.83
C ARG A 83 0.29 -0.99 -13.74
N MET A 84 -0.37 0.11 -14.09
CA MET A 84 0.22 1.45 -13.99
C MET A 84 0.54 1.84 -12.54
N LEU A 85 -0.40 1.59 -11.60
CA LEU A 85 -0.18 1.85 -10.17
C LEU A 85 1.05 1.12 -9.63
N LEU A 86 1.24 -0.13 -10.07
CA LEU A 86 2.37 -0.94 -9.66
C LEU A 86 3.69 -0.48 -10.26
N ILE A 87 3.67 0.05 -11.49
CA ILE A 87 4.83 0.68 -12.11
C ILE A 87 5.22 1.93 -11.33
N GLN A 88 4.27 2.79 -10.95
CA GLN A 88 4.52 3.97 -10.12
C GLN A 88 5.13 3.59 -8.77
N GLN A 89 4.53 2.63 -8.05
CA GLN A 89 5.11 2.13 -6.79
C GLN A 89 6.51 1.54 -6.97
N TYR A 90 6.75 0.81 -8.07
CA TYR A 90 8.07 0.28 -8.38
C TYR A 90 9.09 1.39 -8.65
N ASN A 91 8.71 2.41 -9.43
CA ASN A 91 9.57 3.54 -9.75
C ASN A 91 9.94 4.31 -8.49
N ALA A 92 8.96 4.58 -7.62
CA ALA A 92 9.18 5.21 -6.32
C ALA A 92 10.15 4.41 -5.45
N ALA A 93 9.94 3.10 -5.31
CA ALA A 93 10.83 2.23 -4.54
C ALA A 93 12.27 2.23 -5.11
N ARG A 94 12.40 2.24 -6.45
CA ARG A 94 13.70 2.31 -7.14
C ARG A 94 14.40 3.65 -6.89
N GLN A 95 13.69 4.78 -6.99
CA GLN A 95 14.21 6.11 -6.72
C GLN A 95 14.64 6.23 -5.25
N ALA A 96 13.78 5.82 -4.31
CA ALA A 96 14.09 5.81 -2.89
C ALA A 96 15.34 4.96 -2.57
N GLY A 97 15.47 3.79 -3.21
CA GLY A 97 16.65 2.93 -3.09
C GLY A 97 17.93 3.52 -3.69
N SER A 98 17.81 4.37 -4.72
CA SER A 98 18.93 5.12 -5.31
C SER A 98 19.33 6.38 -4.54
N GLY A 99 18.53 6.77 -3.54
CA GLY A 99 18.78 7.98 -2.74
C GLY A 99 17.92 9.18 -3.13
N ASP A 100 17.26 9.14 -4.29
CA ASP A 100 16.40 10.21 -4.80
C ASP A 100 15.03 10.19 -4.11
N ILE A 101 14.98 10.81 -2.93
CA ILE A 101 13.79 10.82 -2.07
C ILE A 101 12.69 11.77 -2.57
N GLU A 102 13.05 12.81 -3.33
CA GLU A 102 12.10 13.78 -3.86
C GLU A 102 11.33 13.17 -5.03
N ALA A 103 12.03 12.55 -5.99
CA ALA A 103 11.37 11.84 -7.08
C ALA A 103 10.49 10.69 -6.55
N ALA A 104 10.98 9.96 -5.54
CA ALA A 104 10.19 8.91 -4.90
C ALA A 104 8.93 9.45 -4.23
N SER A 105 9.01 10.65 -3.66
CA SER A 105 7.87 11.33 -3.06
C SER A 105 6.85 11.76 -4.12
N GLU A 106 7.33 12.33 -5.22
CA GLU A 106 6.52 12.78 -6.35
C GLU A 106 5.70 11.62 -6.93
N GLU A 107 6.36 10.50 -7.28
CA GLU A 107 5.69 9.30 -7.83
C GLU A 107 4.60 8.76 -6.89
N LEU A 108 4.84 8.76 -5.57
CA LEU A 108 3.87 8.24 -4.62
C LEU A 108 2.73 9.23 -4.33
N SER A 109 2.99 10.54 -4.40
CA SER A 109 1.96 11.56 -4.15
C SER A 109 0.79 11.48 -5.13
N GLU A 110 1.04 11.02 -6.36
CA GLU A 110 0.02 10.76 -7.39
C GLU A 110 -0.93 9.61 -7.03
N LEU A 111 -0.60 8.80 -6.02
CA LEU A 111 -1.37 7.64 -5.59
C LEU A 111 -2.40 7.96 -4.47
N SER A 112 -2.72 9.24 -4.26
CA SER A 112 -3.77 9.66 -3.32
C SER A 112 -5.07 8.89 -3.53
N GLY A 113 -5.61 8.34 -2.43
CA GLY A 113 -6.83 7.53 -2.42
C GLY A 113 -6.69 6.10 -2.93
N ILE A 114 -5.53 5.71 -3.50
CA ILE A 114 -5.34 4.41 -4.18
C ILE A 114 -4.02 3.72 -3.81
N TYR A 115 -3.31 4.20 -2.78
CA TYR A 115 -2.06 3.60 -2.34
C TYR A 115 -2.26 2.20 -1.76
N LEU A 116 -1.56 1.22 -2.34
CA LEU A 116 -1.82 -0.20 -2.06
C LEU A 116 -1.30 -0.68 -0.69
N ASP A 117 -0.29 -0.02 -0.13
CA ASP A 117 0.41 -0.50 1.07
C ASP A 117 -0.19 0.08 2.37
N VAL A 118 -1.48 0.43 2.41
CA VAL A 118 -2.16 0.93 3.62
C VAL A 118 -2.54 -0.16 4.65
N ASP A 119 -2.11 -1.42 4.44
CA ASP A 119 -2.44 -2.56 5.28
C ASP A 119 -1.92 -2.43 6.72
N SER A 120 -2.79 -2.68 7.70
CA SER A 120 -2.42 -2.66 9.13
C SER A 120 -1.22 -3.54 9.51
N ARG A 121 -0.92 -4.59 8.74
CA ARG A 121 0.16 -5.57 8.97
C ARG A 121 1.54 -5.03 8.58
N ASN A 122 1.62 -4.18 7.55
CA ASN A 122 2.89 -3.55 7.14
C ASN A 122 3.17 -2.28 7.98
N GLY A 123 2.12 -1.65 8.53
CA GLY A 123 2.22 -0.44 9.34
C GLY A 123 2.81 0.77 8.60
N LEU A 124 2.58 0.90 7.29
CA LEU A 124 3.10 1.96 6.43
C LEU A 124 4.64 2.07 6.45
N LYS A 125 5.34 0.94 6.59
CA LYS A 125 6.80 0.94 6.84
C LYS A 125 7.59 1.69 5.76
N GLU A 126 7.26 1.48 4.49
CA GLU A 126 7.98 2.11 3.37
C GLU A 126 7.73 3.61 3.32
N VAL A 127 6.46 4.05 3.45
CA VAL A 127 6.10 5.47 3.48
C VAL A 127 6.65 6.16 4.73
N ASP A 128 6.59 5.53 5.91
CA ASP A 128 7.18 6.10 7.14
C ASP A 128 8.70 6.28 7.02
N GLU A 129 9.39 5.33 6.40
CA GLU A 129 10.83 5.45 6.14
C GLU A 129 11.13 6.60 5.19
N LEU A 130 10.38 6.75 4.10
CA LEU A 130 10.55 7.85 3.16
C LEU A 130 10.21 9.21 3.80
N CYS A 131 9.10 9.33 4.52
CA CYS A 131 8.76 10.54 5.30
C CYS A 131 9.89 10.90 6.28
N ARG A 132 10.47 9.92 7.00
CA ARG A 132 11.60 10.18 7.91
C ARG A 132 12.83 10.73 7.19
N ARG A 133 13.14 10.22 5.99
CA ARG A 133 14.25 10.71 5.17
C ARG A 133 14.00 12.12 4.66
N LEU A 134 12.78 12.41 4.18
CA LEU A 134 12.36 13.74 3.74
C LEU A 134 12.44 14.77 4.87
N ILE A 135 11.89 14.44 6.05
CA ILE A 135 11.98 15.29 7.25
C ILE A 135 13.45 15.57 7.61
N SER A 136 14.31 14.55 7.58
CA SER A 136 15.73 14.72 7.89
C SER A 136 16.46 15.59 6.86
N ALA A 137 15.97 15.63 5.62
CA ALA A 137 16.47 16.49 4.54
C ALA A 137 15.83 17.90 4.53
N GLY A 138 14.92 18.20 5.46
CA GLY A 138 14.19 19.48 5.51
C GLY A 138 13.07 19.62 4.47
N LYS A 139 12.71 18.52 3.80
CA LYS A 139 11.66 18.41 2.77
C LYS A 139 10.30 18.14 3.44
N TYR A 140 9.81 19.15 4.14
CA TYR A 140 8.68 19.00 5.05
C TYR A 140 7.34 18.92 4.33
N ASP A 141 7.17 19.68 3.24
CA ASP A 141 5.91 19.74 2.50
C ASP A 141 5.69 18.41 1.78
N GLU A 142 6.74 17.86 1.16
CA GLU A 142 6.74 16.54 0.53
C GLU A 142 6.42 15.43 1.53
N ALA A 143 6.96 15.53 2.77
CA ALA A 143 6.65 14.57 3.82
C ALA A 143 5.18 14.64 4.28
N ILE A 144 4.57 15.84 4.26
CA ILE A 144 3.15 16.03 4.57
C ILE A 144 2.29 15.48 3.43
N ASP A 145 2.66 15.73 2.17
CA ASP A 145 1.93 15.24 1.00
C ASP A 145 1.88 13.70 0.99
N LEU A 146 3.01 13.03 1.25
CA LEU A 146 3.03 11.57 1.37
C LEU A 146 2.18 11.05 2.53
N ALA A 147 2.22 11.73 3.67
CA ALA A 147 1.41 11.33 4.82
C ALA A 147 -0.10 11.55 4.57
N THR A 148 -0.43 12.57 3.78
CA THR A 148 -1.80 12.89 3.37
C THR A 148 -2.30 11.86 2.37
N MET A 149 -1.52 11.56 1.32
CA MET A 149 -1.78 10.49 0.36
C MET A 149 -2.06 9.15 1.06
N ALA A 150 -1.28 8.82 2.09
CA ALA A 150 -1.48 7.60 2.87
C ALA A 150 -2.78 7.66 3.70
N ASP A 151 -3.14 8.79 4.31
CA ASP A 151 -4.40 8.94 5.07
C ASP A 151 -5.62 8.89 4.15
N GLU A 152 -5.56 9.51 2.97
CA GLU A 152 -6.62 9.51 1.95
C GLU A 152 -6.86 8.12 1.35
N SER A 153 -5.82 7.27 1.35
CA SER A 153 -5.90 5.89 0.86
C SER A 153 -6.46 4.91 1.91
N LEU A 154 -6.67 5.35 3.16
CA LEU A 154 -7.29 4.50 4.19
C LEU A 154 -8.78 4.30 3.90
N VAL A 155 -9.29 3.12 4.25
CA VAL A 155 -10.74 2.88 4.23
C VAL A 155 -11.43 3.76 5.30
N PRO A 156 -12.64 4.30 5.04
CA PRO A 156 -13.31 5.22 5.98
C PRO A 156 -13.45 4.70 7.42
N ASP A 157 -13.61 3.39 7.58
CA ASP A 157 -13.76 2.72 8.88
C ASP A 157 -12.45 2.05 9.36
N ASP A 158 -11.28 2.49 8.89
CA ASP A 158 -10.00 1.93 9.29
C ASP A 158 -9.80 2.06 10.81
N LYS A 159 -9.70 0.90 11.49
CA LYS A 159 -9.52 0.82 12.95
C LYS A 159 -8.05 0.63 13.34
N SER A 160 -7.14 0.58 12.37
CA SER A 160 -5.73 0.36 12.61
C SER A 160 -5.07 1.60 13.23
N LYS A 161 -3.78 1.47 13.56
CA LYS A 161 -2.96 2.60 14.00
C LYS A 161 -2.61 3.55 12.84
N ASN A 162 -2.82 3.15 11.59
CA ASN A 162 -2.42 3.90 10.39
C ASN A 162 -3.15 5.23 10.27
N LYS A 163 -4.39 5.33 10.76
CA LYS A 163 -5.16 6.60 10.88
C LYS A 163 -4.49 7.70 11.72
N LEU A 164 -3.44 7.35 12.47
CA LEU A 164 -2.66 8.28 13.28
C LEU A 164 -1.34 8.68 12.61
N PHE A 165 -1.09 8.21 11.38
CA PHE A 165 0.17 8.43 10.66
C PHE A 165 0.36 9.90 10.28
N LEU A 166 -0.61 10.51 9.56
CA LEU A 166 -0.59 11.93 9.21
C LEU A 166 -0.37 12.85 10.42
N PRO A 167 -1.17 12.78 11.51
CA PRO A 167 -0.94 13.64 12.66
C PRO A 167 0.38 13.34 13.40
N ASP A 168 0.95 12.13 13.28
CA ASP A 168 2.30 11.85 13.79
C ASP A 168 3.39 12.52 12.97
N VAL A 169 3.27 12.49 11.63
CA VAL A 169 4.21 13.15 10.72
C VAL A 169 4.18 14.66 10.94
N MET A 170 3.00 15.28 10.93
CA MET A 170 2.85 16.72 11.20
C MET A 170 3.42 17.13 12.56
N ARG A 171 3.17 16.32 13.60
CA ARG A 171 3.74 16.57 14.95
C ARG A 171 5.28 16.48 14.96
N LYS A 172 5.88 15.51 14.25
CA LYS A 172 7.34 15.38 14.13
C LYS A 172 7.94 16.61 13.45
N ILE A 173 7.32 17.08 12.36
CA ILE A 173 7.74 18.28 11.61
C ILE A 173 7.60 19.53 12.48
N ALA A 174 6.45 19.70 13.14
CA ALA A 174 6.20 20.83 14.03
C ALA A 174 7.27 20.95 15.12
N LYS A 175 7.68 19.82 15.70
CA LYS A 175 8.78 19.78 16.68
C LYS A 175 10.11 20.24 16.08
N GLN A 176 10.45 19.82 14.86
CA GLN A 176 11.71 20.22 14.23
C GLN A 176 11.73 21.69 13.82
N LYS A 177 10.59 22.23 13.34
CA LYS A 177 10.47 23.61 12.88
C LYS A 177 10.21 24.64 13.99
N GLY A 178 9.77 24.21 15.18
CA GLY A 178 9.22 25.16 16.15
C GLY A 178 7.82 25.67 15.77
N ASP A 179 7.10 24.97 14.89
CA ASP A 179 5.87 25.47 14.27
C ASP A 179 4.64 25.16 15.12
N LYS A 180 4.15 26.18 15.84
CA LYS A 180 2.96 26.07 16.71
C LYS A 180 1.68 25.83 15.93
N ARG A 181 1.53 26.39 14.72
CA ARG A 181 0.34 26.22 13.90
C ARG A 181 0.23 24.76 13.45
N LEU A 182 1.34 24.19 12.95
CA LEU A 182 1.37 22.80 12.53
C LEU A 182 1.14 21.83 13.71
N ALA A 183 1.64 22.17 14.91
CA ALA A 183 1.34 21.41 16.12
C ALA A 183 -0.15 21.46 16.50
N GLN A 184 -0.83 22.60 16.34
CA GLN A 184 -2.27 22.73 16.55
C GLN A 184 -3.08 21.91 15.53
N GLU A 185 -2.69 21.93 14.25
CA GLU A 185 -3.32 21.12 13.21
C GLU A 185 -3.18 19.63 13.48
N ALA A 186 -2.00 19.17 13.90
CA ALA A 186 -1.80 17.78 14.31
C ALA A 186 -2.71 17.39 15.49
N ILE A 187 -2.93 18.28 16.45
CA ILE A 187 -3.86 18.06 17.59
C ILE A 187 -5.30 17.93 17.08
N ALA A 188 -5.75 18.83 16.20
CA ALA A 188 -7.10 18.77 15.63
C ALA A 188 -7.34 17.45 14.89
N LEU A 189 -6.36 17.00 14.11
CA LEU A 189 -6.42 15.70 13.43
C LEU A 189 -6.51 14.52 14.42
N TYR A 190 -5.77 14.53 15.53
CA TYR A 190 -5.93 13.49 16.57
C TYR A 190 -7.33 13.47 17.18
N GLU A 191 -7.92 14.65 17.41
CA GLU A 191 -9.24 14.80 18.02
C GLU A 191 -10.36 14.31 17.10
N ALA A 192 -10.21 14.53 15.79
CA ALA A 192 -11.15 14.05 14.76
C ALA A 192 -11.22 12.52 14.66
N LYS A 193 -10.15 11.79 15.03
CA LYS A 193 -10.14 10.32 14.96
C LYS A 193 -10.82 9.69 16.19
N PRO A 194 -11.50 8.52 16.03
CA PRO A 194 -12.22 7.85 17.12
C PRO A 194 -11.35 7.60 18.36
N PRO A 195 -11.87 7.82 19.59
CA PRO A 195 -11.11 7.71 20.81
C PRO A 195 -10.64 6.27 21.07
N ASN A 196 -9.36 6.13 21.39
CA ASN A 196 -8.77 4.91 21.92
C ASN A 196 -7.54 5.25 22.79
N SER A 197 -7.01 4.27 23.53
CA SER A 197 -5.86 4.46 24.43
C SER A 197 -4.63 5.03 23.71
N LEU A 198 -4.31 4.49 22.53
CA LEU A 198 -3.16 4.92 21.73
C LEU A 198 -3.29 6.37 21.26
N ARG A 199 -4.45 6.75 20.70
CA ARG A 199 -4.75 8.10 20.26
C ARG A 199 -4.67 9.07 21.44
N ASN A 200 -5.22 8.72 22.59
CA ASN A 200 -5.19 9.59 23.78
C ASN A 200 -3.76 9.83 24.27
N GLY A 201 -2.92 8.80 24.28
CA GLY A 201 -1.49 8.94 24.59
C GLY A 201 -0.76 9.86 23.62
N LYS A 202 -0.99 9.71 22.31
CA LYS A 202 -0.37 10.58 21.28
C LYS A 202 -0.88 12.01 21.33
N LEU A 203 -2.18 12.21 21.55
CA LEU A 203 -2.80 13.53 21.73
C LEU A 203 -2.23 14.26 22.94
N ALA A 204 -2.07 13.57 24.08
CA ALA A 204 -1.43 14.16 25.27
C ALA A 204 0.03 14.57 24.99
N ALA A 205 0.78 13.73 24.27
CA ALA A 205 2.14 14.07 23.84
C ALA A 205 2.18 15.27 22.88
N ALA A 206 1.21 15.40 21.97
CA ALA A 206 1.08 16.53 21.05
C ALA A 206 0.76 17.83 21.80
N ARG A 207 -0.18 17.81 22.75
CA ARG A 207 -0.50 18.97 23.60
C ARG A 207 0.69 19.40 24.46
N LYS A 208 1.42 18.44 25.05
CA LYS A 208 2.65 18.72 25.79
C LYS A 208 3.73 19.35 24.90
N LEU A 209 3.88 18.86 23.67
CA LEU A 209 4.79 19.47 22.69
C LEU A 209 4.40 20.93 22.44
N LEU A 210 3.14 21.23 22.13
CA LEU A 210 2.68 22.59 21.83
C LEU A 210 2.99 23.58 22.97
N ASN A 211 2.84 23.16 24.22
CA ASN A 211 3.16 23.99 25.39
C ASN A 211 4.68 24.28 25.53
N ASN A 212 5.52 23.44 24.93
CA ASN A 212 6.98 23.51 25.03
C ASN A 212 7.65 24.10 23.77
N LEU A 213 6.88 24.40 22.72
CA LEU A 213 7.32 25.16 21.54
C LEU A 213 7.24 26.66 21.83
#